data_AF-A0A8H8MA14-F1
#
_entry.id   AF-A0A8H8MA14-F1
#
_cell.length_a   1.000
_cell.length_b   1.000
_cell.length_c   1.000
_cell.angle_alpha   90.00
_cell.angle_beta   90.00
_cell.angle_gamma   90.00
#
_symmetry.space_group_name_H-M   'P 1'
#
loop_
_entity.id
_entity.type
_entity.pdbx_description
1 polymer ?
#
loop_
_entity_poly.entity_id
_entity_poly.type
_entity_poly.pdbx_seq_one_letter_code
_entity_poly.pdbx_strand_id
1 'polypeptide(L)'
;MPVYGRGVPPPGGVCLEAKGSTRCLPYVFHAGIRFGNDYQTRGYTSRYGYIGEMVPVLIKRIYECLFNIEDQPEPRTVICAVVQRFVEHEHNPDFPWVRFAHRLEVQHWVYNSYNAPEVVDVTSFSGSFALGDIEMIYGHYWITFGMKPINPEFDDDE
;
A
#
# COMPACT_ATOMS: atom_id res chain seq x y z
N MET A 1 -10.50 -14.95 9.08
CA MET A 1 -10.07 -15.61 10.34
C MET A 1 -9.94 -14.52 11.40
N PRO A 2 -10.70 -14.54 12.50
CA PRO A 2 -10.60 -13.49 13.52
C PRO A 2 -9.28 -13.62 14.29
N VAL A 3 -8.54 -12.52 14.40
CA VAL A 3 -7.27 -12.42 15.14
C VAL A 3 -7.56 -11.80 16.50
N TYR A 4 -7.14 -12.47 17.58
CA TYR A 4 -7.42 -12.03 18.95
C TYR A 4 -6.17 -11.44 19.62
N GLY A 5 -6.39 -10.48 20.52
CA GLY A 5 -5.34 -9.91 21.38
C GLY A 5 -4.90 -10.87 22.48
N ARG A 6 -4.23 -10.36 23.53
CA ARG A 6 -3.84 -11.18 24.70
C ARG A 6 -5.08 -11.83 25.33
N GLY A 7 -5.17 -13.15 25.32
CA GLY A 7 -6.29 -13.90 25.89
C GLY A 7 -6.24 -15.40 25.61
N VAL A 8 -7.20 -16.15 26.15
CA VAL A 8 -7.38 -17.58 25.84
C VAL A 8 -7.92 -17.67 24.41
N PRO A 9 -7.21 -18.36 23.48
CA PRO A 9 -7.70 -18.52 22.12
C PRO A 9 -8.98 -19.37 22.12
N PRO A 10 -10.02 -19.00 21.34
CA PRO A 10 -11.13 -19.90 21.08
C PRO A 10 -10.64 -21.12 20.27
N PRO A 11 -11.37 -22.25 20.27
CA PRO A 11 -11.00 -23.44 19.49
C PRO A 11 -10.77 -23.08 18.01
N GLY A 12 -9.57 -23.35 17.47
CA GLY A 12 -9.17 -22.97 16.11
C GLY A 12 -8.81 -21.49 15.91
N GLY A 13 -8.66 -20.74 17.00
CA GLY A 13 -8.27 -19.33 17.00
C GLY A 13 -6.77 -19.12 16.84
N VAL A 14 -6.39 -17.97 16.28
CA VAL A 14 -4.99 -17.55 16.17
C VAL A 14 -4.63 -16.66 17.35
N CYS A 15 -3.58 -17.01 18.09
CA CYS A 15 -3.08 -16.21 19.22
C CYS A 15 -1.79 -15.47 18.83
N LEU A 16 -1.75 -14.16 19.07
CA LEU A 16 -0.54 -13.36 19.01
C LEU A 16 0.22 -13.54 20.32
N GLU A 17 1.47 -14.00 20.29
CA GLU A 17 2.27 -14.10 21.52
C GLU A 17 2.46 -12.75 22.22
N ALA A 18 2.60 -12.76 23.54
CA ALA A 18 2.45 -11.56 24.35
C ALA A 18 3.55 -10.47 24.13
N LYS A 19 4.73 -10.81 23.58
CA LYS A 19 5.85 -9.87 23.42
C LYS A 19 6.75 -10.28 22.25
N GLY A 20 6.97 -9.36 21.29
CA GLY A 20 7.83 -9.61 20.14
C GLY A 20 7.14 -10.33 18.96
N SER A 21 5.88 -10.73 19.11
CA SER A 21 5.07 -11.31 18.04
C SER A 21 4.77 -10.33 16.91
N THR A 22 4.93 -9.02 17.14
CA THR A 22 4.68 -8.00 16.14
C THR A 22 5.83 -7.02 16.09
N ARG A 23 6.38 -6.82 14.90
CA ARG A 23 7.48 -5.90 14.62
C ARG A 23 7.06 -4.93 13.54
N CYS A 24 7.25 -3.64 13.78
CA CYS A 24 7.07 -2.61 12.75
C CYS A 24 8.31 -2.59 11.84
N LEU A 25 8.12 -2.85 10.56
CA LEU A 25 9.19 -2.86 9.56
C LEU A 25 9.28 -1.50 8.84
N PRO A 26 10.48 -0.97 8.59
CA PRO A 26 10.65 0.26 7.80
C PRO A 26 10.20 0.09 6.35
N TYR A 27 10.41 -1.10 5.80
CA TYR A 27 10.05 -1.45 4.43
C TYR A 27 10.02 -2.97 4.26
N VAL A 28 9.44 -3.41 3.15
CA VAL A 28 9.48 -4.79 2.63
C VAL A 28 9.90 -4.76 1.18
N PHE A 29 10.33 -5.90 0.66
CA PHE A 29 10.40 -6.13 -0.78
C PHE A 29 9.29 -7.08 -1.20
N HIS A 30 8.55 -6.72 -2.24
CA HIS A 30 7.57 -7.59 -2.88
C HIS A 30 7.70 -7.44 -4.40
N ALA A 31 7.81 -8.57 -5.10
CA ALA A 31 8.05 -8.63 -6.54
C ALA A 31 9.19 -7.71 -7.04
N GLY A 32 10.29 -7.62 -6.28
CA GLY A 32 11.45 -6.77 -6.61
C GLY A 32 11.25 -5.27 -6.32
N ILE A 33 10.04 -4.84 -5.95
CA ILE A 33 9.74 -3.45 -5.57
C ILE A 33 9.85 -3.29 -4.06
N ARG A 34 10.42 -2.17 -3.63
CA ARG A 34 10.49 -1.79 -2.21
C ARG A 34 9.26 -0.98 -1.83
N PHE A 35 8.56 -1.43 -0.79
CA PHE A 35 7.44 -0.72 -0.18
C PHE A 35 7.81 -0.33 1.24
N GLY A 36 7.82 0.96 1.53
CA GLY A 36 8.22 1.52 2.82
C GLY A 36 7.04 2.10 3.58
N ASN A 37 7.21 2.32 4.89
CA ASN A 37 6.23 3.04 5.66
C ASN A 37 6.57 4.54 5.75
N ASP A 38 5.53 5.36 5.87
CA ASP A 38 5.59 6.83 5.99
C ASP A 38 6.16 7.34 7.33
N TYR A 39 6.32 6.47 8.33
CA TYR A 39 6.74 6.88 9.68
C TYR A 39 8.24 6.87 9.89
N GLN A 40 8.94 5.99 9.19
CA GLN A 40 10.36 5.75 9.39
C GLN A 40 11.15 6.30 8.21
N THR A 41 12.23 7.03 8.51
CA THR A 41 13.10 7.66 7.50
C THR A 41 13.59 6.67 6.43
N ARG A 42 13.84 5.41 6.82
CA ARG A 42 14.27 4.35 5.89
C ARG A 42 13.15 3.85 4.96
N GLY A 43 11.88 4.07 5.28
CA GLY A 43 10.73 3.69 4.45
C GLY A 43 10.14 4.85 3.65
N TYR A 44 10.36 6.07 4.11
CA TYR A 44 9.65 7.27 3.68
C TYR A 44 9.69 7.53 2.16
N THR A 45 10.81 7.24 1.49
CA THR A 45 10.98 7.46 0.04
C THR A 45 10.27 6.42 -0.83
N SER A 46 9.78 5.34 -0.24
CA SER A 46 9.09 4.23 -0.90
C SER A 46 7.68 4.02 -0.34
N ARG A 47 7.06 5.08 0.20
CA ARG A 47 5.80 5.00 0.97
C ARG A 47 4.52 4.90 0.14
N TYR A 48 4.65 4.84 -1.17
CA TYR A 48 3.54 4.84 -2.10
C TYR A 48 3.54 3.57 -2.93
N GLY A 49 2.36 3.05 -3.21
CA GLY A 49 2.20 1.85 -4.03
C GLY A 49 0.78 1.67 -4.50
N TYR A 50 0.60 0.79 -5.46
CA TYR A 50 -0.71 0.33 -5.90
C TYR A 50 -1.09 -0.94 -5.17
N ILE A 51 -2.38 -1.11 -4.88
CA ILE A 51 -2.97 -2.39 -4.47
C ILE A 51 -4.01 -2.84 -5.51
N GLY A 52 -4.16 -4.15 -5.68
CA GLY A 52 -5.14 -4.73 -6.61
C GLY A 52 -5.03 -4.17 -8.03
N GLU A 53 -6.16 -3.77 -8.62
CA GLU A 53 -6.26 -3.16 -9.95
C GLU A 53 -5.84 -1.68 -9.95
N MET A 54 -4.59 -1.39 -9.60
CA MET A 54 -3.99 -0.05 -9.68
C MET A 54 -4.63 1.01 -8.75
N VAL A 55 -5.12 0.62 -7.58
CA VAL A 55 -5.64 1.57 -6.58
C VAL A 55 -4.47 2.18 -5.80
N PRO A 56 -4.22 3.51 -5.87
CA PRO A 56 -3.08 4.09 -5.20
C PRO A 56 -3.30 4.23 -3.71
N VAL A 57 -2.24 3.95 -2.96
CA VAL A 57 -2.25 4.02 -1.51
C VAL A 57 -1.00 4.68 -0.93
N LEU A 58 -1.19 5.35 0.20
CA LEU A 58 -0.14 5.75 1.12
C LEU A 58 0.04 4.65 2.18
N ILE A 59 1.26 4.15 2.33
CA ILE A 59 1.61 3.10 3.29
C ILE A 59 1.98 3.75 4.63
N LYS A 60 1.09 3.66 5.61
CA LYS A 60 1.27 4.27 6.93
C LYS A 60 2.19 3.45 7.82
N ARG A 61 2.01 2.13 7.85
CA ARG A 61 2.76 1.19 8.69
C ARG A 61 2.88 -0.15 7.99
N ILE A 62 3.94 -0.88 8.32
CA ILE A 62 4.12 -2.27 7.89
C ILE A 62 4.44 -3.06 9.14
N TYR A 63 3.73 -4.17 9.34
CA TYR A 63 3.91 -5.06 10.47
C TYR A 63 4.25 -6.45 10.00
N GLU A 64 5.29 -7.02 10.59
CA GLU A 64 5.53 -8.45 10.58
C GLU A 64 4.91 -9.02 11.86
N CYS A 65 4.01 -9.99 11.69
CA CYS A 65 3.27 -10.64 12.74
C CYS A 65 3.59 -12.14 12.75
N LEU A 66 4.09 -12.63 13.87
CA LEU A 66 4.31 -14.03 14.18
C LEU A 66 3.12 -14.56 14.99
N PHE A 67 2.57 -15.69 14.58
CA PHE A 67 1.48 -16.34 15.28
C PHE A 67 1.64 -17.86 15.30
N ASN A 68 1.23 -18.44 16.42
CA ASN A 68 1.16 -19.89 16.57
C ASN A 68 -0.24 -20.34 16.17
N ILE A 69 -0.30 -21.40 15.36
CA ILE A 69 -1.54 -22.10 15.04
C ILE A 69 -1.52 -23.40 15.84
N GLU A 70 -2.58 -23.69 16.59
CA GLU A 70 -2.68 -24.82 17.52
C GLU A 70 -2.34 -26.18 16.86
N ASP A 71 -2.68 -26.33 15.58
CA ASP A 71 -2.46 -27.54 14.78
C ASP A 71 -1.20 -27.50 13.89
N GLN A 72 -0.31 -26.49 14.05
CA GLN A 72 0.93 -26.42 13.29
C GLN A 72 2.16 -26.35 14.20
N PRO A 73 3.19 -27.18 13.93
CA PRO A 73 4.38 -27.23 14.76
C PRO A 73 5.26 -25.97 14.63
N GLU A 74 5.14 -25.23 13.53
CA GLU A 74 5.95 -24.03 13.28
C GLU A 74 5.10 -22.75 13.31
N PRO A 75 5.60 -21.68 13.97
CA PRO A 75 4.97 -20.37 13.91
C PRO A 75 4.88 -19.86 12.48
N ARG A 76 3.78 -19.19 12.14
CA ARG A 76 3.62 -18.51 10.85
C ARG A 76 3.94 -17.03 10.98
N THR A 77 4.62 -16.53 9.96
CA THR A 77 4.88 -15.09 9.78
C THR A 77 3.97 -14.55 8.68
N VAL A 78 3.23 -13.49 8.97
CA VAL A 78 2.49 -12.69 7.99
C VAL A 78 3.02 -11.27 8.03
N ILE A 79 3.20 -10.68 6.85
CA ILE A 79 3.55 -9.27 6.73
C ILE A 79 2.33 -8.54 6.17
N CYS A 80 1.81 -7.59 6.93
CA CYS A 80 0.67 -6.76 6.53
C CYS A 80 1.05 -5.28 6.53
N ALA A 81 0.35 -4.51 5.72
CA ALA A 81 0.49 -3.07 5.65
C ALA A 81 -0.80 -2.38 6.08
N VAL A 82 -0.66 -1.30 6.84
CA VAL A 82 -1.74 -0.33 7.07
C VAL A 82 -1.61 0.73 6.00
N VAL A 83 -2.63 0.83 5.16
CA VAL A 83 -2.65 1.72 4.00
C VAL A 83 -3.82 2.68 4.06
N GLN A 84 -3.71 3.81 3.38
CA GLN A 84 -4.83 4.72 3.12
C GLN A 84 -4.93 4.97 1.62
N ARG A 85 -6.12 4.75 1.06
CA ARG A 85 -6.39 5.05 -0.35
C ARG A 85 -6.45 6.55 -0.57
N PHE A 86 -6.00 6.98 -1.74
CA PHE A 86 -6.23 8.36 -2.18
C PHE A 86 -7.72 8.59 -2.44
N VAL A 87 -8.17 9.82 -2.23
CA VAL A 87 -9.57 10.20 -2.48
C VAL A 87 -9.68 10.75 -3.89
N GLU A 88 -10.56 10.15 -4.69
CA GLU A 88 -10.88 10.64 -6.03
C GLU A 88 -11.47 12.05 -5.96
N HIS A 89 -11.09 12.89 -6.91
CA HIS A 89 -11.68 14.22 -7.04
C HIS A 89 -12.98 14.11 -7.84
N GLU A 90 -14.07 14.72 -7.35
CA GLU A 90 -15.38 14.65 -8.04
C GLU A 90 -15.35 15.31 -9.43
N HIS A 91 -14.47 16.28 -9.62
CA HIS A 91 -14.30 17.00 -10.88
C HIS A 91 -13.01 16.56 -11.55
N ASN A 92 -13.08 16.23 -12.84
CA ASN A 92 -11.90 15.92 -13.63
C ASN A 92 -11.36 17.23 -14.25
N PRO A 93 -10.25 17.79 -13.77
CA PRO A 93 -9.73 19.04 -14.30
C PRO A 93 -9.10 18.80 -15.68
N ASP A 94 -9.21 19.80 -16.56
CA ASP A 94 -8.60 19.76 -17.89
C ASP A 94 -7.08 19.96 -17.79
N PHE A 95 -6.36 18.89 -17.47
CA PHE A 95 -4.91 18.90 -17.43
C PHE A 95 -4.31 19.05 -18.84
N PRO A 96 -3.32 19.94 -19.04
CA PRO A 96 -2.74 20.19 -20.36
C PRO A 96 -2.00 18.97 -20.94
N TRP A 97 -1.64 17.99 -20.10
CA TRP A 97 -1.00 16.73 -20.50
C TRP A 97 -1.97 15.55 -20.63
N VAL A 98 -3.29 15.77 -20.69
CA VAL A 98 -4.29 14.68 -20.81
C VAL A 98 -3.98 13.71 -21.96
N ARG A 99 -3.37 14.20 -23.04
CA ARG A 99 -2.96 13.39 -24.19
C ARG A 99 -1.85 12.38 -23.88
N PHE A 100 -1.05 12.60 -22.84
CA PHE A 100 0.02 11.71 -22.38
C PHE A 100 -0.39 10.87 -21.17
N ALA A 101 -1.56 11.14 -20.58
CA ALA A 101 -2.01 10.48 -19.35
C ALA A 101 -2.07 8.95 -19.51
N HIS A 102 -2.51 8.45 -20.66
CA HIS A 102 -2.57 7.02 -20.95
C HIS A 102 -1.20 6.33 -20.99
N ARG A 103 -0.14 7.02 -21.42
CA ARG A 103 1.21 6.43 -21.55
C ARG A 103 1.97 6.38 -20.23
N LEU A 104 1.68 7.32 -19.34
CA LEU A 104 2.35 7.48 -18.05
C LEU A 104 1.46 7.04 -16.87
N GLU A 105 0.31 6.44 -17.17
CA GLU A 105 -0.72 6.03 -16.20
C GLU A 105 -1.02 7.15 -15.20
N VAL A 106 -1.19 8.37 -15.70
CA VAL A 106 -1.34 9.57 -14.88
C VAL A 106 -2.75 9.64 -14.32
N GLN A 107 -2.87 9.69 -13.00
CA GLN A 107 -4.14 9.87 -12.31
C GLN A 107 -4.04 11.04 -11.32
N HIS A 108 -5.19 11.57 -10.89
CA HIS A 108 -5.26 12.73 -10.02
C HIS A 108 -6.18 12.50 -8.83
N TRP A 109 -5.89 13.17 -7.72
CA TRP A 109 -6.55 12.96 -6.44
C TRP A 109 -6.71 14.27 -5.68
N VAL A 110 -7.66 14.28 -4.74
CA VAL A 110 -7.84 15.41 -3.82
C VAL A 110 -6.56 15.59 -3.00
N TYR A 111 -6.05 16.83 -2.98
CA TYR A 111 -4.84 17.13 -2.22
C TYR A 111 -5.00 16.83 -0.72
N ASN A 112 -3.97 16.23 -0.15
CA ASN A 112 -3.82 15.84 1.25
C ASN A 112 -5.04 15.10 1.85
N SER A 113 -5.80 14.39 1.01
CA SER A 113 -7.02 13.70 1.43
C SER A 113 -6.91 12.21 1.14
N TYR A 114 -7.20 11.41 2.17
CA TYR A 114 -7.08 9.96 2.13
C TYR A 114 -8.28 9.32 2.83
N ASN A 115 -8.66 8.13 2.38
CA ASN A 115 -9.68 7.33 3.04
C ASN A 115 -9.22 6.84 4.42
N ALA A 116 -10.19 6.28 5.16
CA ALA A 116 -9.91 5.62 6.43
C ALA A 116 -8.83 4.52 6.24
N PRO A 117 -7.93 4.33 7.22
CA PRO A 117 -6.92 3.29 7.15
C PRO A 117 -7.53 1.90 7.04
N GLU A 118 -6.96 1.07 6.17
CA GLU A 118 -7.30 -0.35 6.04
C GLU A 118 -6.03 -1.21 6.13
N VAL A 119 -6.21 -2.49 6.46
CA VAL A 119 -5.12 -3.48 6.54
C VAL A 119 -5.15 -4.34 5.29
N VAL A 120 -4.02 -4.44 4.61
CA VAL A 120 -3.82 -5.31 3.44
C VAL A 120 -2.65 -6.26 3.66
N ASP A 121 -2.70 -7.41 3.01
CA ASP A 121 -1.53 -8.29 2.90
C ASP A 121 -0.50 -7.64 1.96
N VAL A 122 0.79 -7.78 2.25
CA VAL A 122 1.87 -7.27 1.37
C VAL A 122 1.76 -7.83 -0.06
N THR A 123 1.24 -9.06 -0.22
CA THR A 123 0.98 -9.66 -1.53
C THR A 123 -0.09 -8.96 -2.35
N SER A 124 -0.84 -8.02 -1.75
CA SER A 124 -1.82 -7.20 -2.46
C SER A 124 -1.18 -6.04 -3.24
N PHE A 125 0.10 -5.74 -3.00
CA PHE A 125 0.81 -4.67 -3.71
C PHE A 125 1.06 -5.06 -5.18
N SER A 126 0.63 -4.22 -6.10
CA SER A 126 0.66 -4.46 -7.55
C SER A 126 1.60 -3.53 -8.33
N GLY A 127 2.19 -2.53 -7.68
CA GLY A 127 3.14 -1.62 -8.33
C GLY A 127 3.52 -0.43 -7.47
N SER A 128 4.36 0.45 -8.02
CA SER A 128 4.75 1.71 -7.39
C SER A 128 4.42 2.91 -8.28
N PHE A 129 4.42 4.10 -7.71
CA PHE A 129 4.24 5.34 -8.47
C PHE A 129 5.04 6.48 -7.84
N ALA A 130 5.32 7.49 -8.67
CA ALA A 130 5.77 8.80 -8.19
C ALA A 130 4.56 9.68 -7.90
N LEU A 131 4.62 10.45 -6.81
CA LEU A 131 3.59 11.42 -6.43
C LEU A 131 4.13 12.83 -6.66
N GLY A 132 3.39 13.65 -7.39
CA GLY A 132 3.62 15.09 -7.52
C GLY A 132 2.46 15.89 -6.96
N ASP A 133 2.75 17.06 -6.39
CA ASP A 133 1.77 18.11 -6.10
C ASP A 133 1.63 19.05 -7.28
N ILE A 134 0.40 19.52 -7.51
CA ILE A 134 0.20 20.69 -8.37
C ILE A 134 -0.87 21.62 -7.82
N GLU A 135 -0.55 22.89 -7.81
CA GLU A 135 -1.51 23.96 -7.56
C GLU A 135 -1.95 24.59 -8.90
N MET A 136 -3.26 24.71 -9.07
CA MET A 136 -3.91 25.30 -10.23
C MET A 136 -4.90 26.39 -9.79
N ILE A 137 -5.32 27.22 -10.73
CA ILE A 137 -6.32 28.29 -10.50
C ILE A 137 -7.60 27.76 -9.83
N TYR A 138 -7.98 26.51 -10.14
CA TYR A 138 -9.23 25.90 -9.66
C TYR A 138 -9.03 24.87 -8.54
N GLY A 139 -7.81 24.70 -8.01
CA GLY A 139 -7.60 23.78 -6.88
C GLY A 139 -6.17 23.25 -6.75
N HIS A 140 -5.98 22.46 -5.70
CA HIS A 140 -4.72 21.77 -5.41
C HIS A 140 -4.95 20.28 -5.55
N TYR A 141 -4.06 19.61 -6.30
CA TYR A 141 -4.21 18.21 -6.67
C TYR A 141 -2.94 17.43 -6.36
N TRP A 142 -3.16 16.16 -6.00
CA TRP A 142 -2.13 15.14 -6.11
C TRP A 142 -2.16 14.51 -7.50
N ILE A 143 -0.99 14.23 -8.07
CA ILE A 143 -0.84 13.52 -9.34
C ILE A 143 0.04 12.29 -9.12
N THR A 144 -0.44 11.14 -9.56
CA THR A 144 0.32 9.88 -9.53
C THR A 144 0.82 9.53 -10.92
N PHE A 145 2.05 9.06 -11.02
CA PHE A 145 2.68 8.59 -12.26
C PHE A 145 3.14 7.14 -12.07
N GLY A 146 2.58 6.21 -12.85
CA GLY A 146 2.91 4.80 -12.75
C GLY A 146 4.41 4.56 -12.93
N MET A 147 5.02 3.81 -12.01
CA MET A 147 6.42 3.38 -12.08
C MET A 147 6.45 1.86 -12.17
N LYS A 148 6.58 1.34 -13.39
CA LYS A 148 6.62 -0.09 -13.77
C LYS A 148 5.63 -0.97 -12.98
N PRO A 149 4.44 -1.27 -13.53
CA PRO A 149 3.54 -2.23 -12.91
C PRO A 149 4.22 -3.61 -12.77
N ILE A 150 3.84 -4.38 -11.75
CA ILE A 150 4.41 -5.72 -11.47
C ILE A 150 4.02 -6.74 -12.56
N ASN A 151 3.16 -6.39 -13.51
CA ASN A 151 2.77 -7.28 -14.59
C ASN A 151 3.68 -7.11 -15.83
N PRO A 152 4.55 -8.08 -16.16
CA PRO A 152 5.40 -8.04 -17.35
C PRO A 152 4.67 -8.31 -18.67
N GLU A 153 3.36 -8.57 -18.65
CA GLU A 153 2.55 -8.89 -19.85
C GLU A 153 2.22 -7.67 -20.74
N PHE A 154 2.83 -6.50 -20.51
CA PHE A 154 2.64 -5.30 -21.35
C PHE A 154 3.91 -4.83 -22.07
N ASP A 155 4.92 -5.70 -22.21
CA ASP A 155 6.12 -5.43 -23.00
C ASP A 155 6.09 -6.14 -24.37
N ASP A 156 4.91 -6.30 -24.96
CA ASP A 156 4.72 -6.60 -26.38
C ASP A 156 3.78 -5.54 -26.98
N ASP A 157 4.39 -4.58 -27.70
CA ASP A 157 3.91 -3.90 -28.92
C ASP A 157 4.20 -2.38 -28.96
N GLU A 158 5.08 -2.06 -29.92
CA GLU A 158 5.39 -0.78 -30.61
C GLU A 158 6.51 0.16 -30.09
#